data_AF-A0A958V057-F1
#
_entry.id   AF-A0A958V057-F1
#
_cell.length_a   1.000
_cell.length_b   1.000
_cell.length_c   1.000
_cell.angle_alpha   90.00
_cell.angle_beta   90.00
_cell.angle_gamma   90.00
#
_symmetry.space_group_name_H-M   'P 1'
#
loop_
_entity.id
_entity.type
_entity.pdbx_description
1 polymer ?
#
loop_
_entity_poly.entity_id
_entity_poly.type
_entity_poly.pdbx_seq_one_letter_code
_entity_poly.pdbx_strand_id
1 'polypeptide(L)'
;WHWSPEYAWQMNFPVGGYNECLILYILAASSPTHPISKNVYDKGWARNGAITKDTVFYGLPTVLDHYEHDKSPVGPLFWAHYSYLGLDPKGLKDQYADYWQLNTNQALIHYKYCVDNPHHYKGYGADCWGLTSSYSINGYAGHRPDMDLGVISPTAAIASIPYTPKESMRFIRYLYTKQDSLIGKYGPYDAFSLEKKWTLPRYLAIDQGPMPVMIENYRTGLLWNLFMSDPDVQKGLKKLNFTSPILKNDE
;
A
#
# COMPACT_ATOMS: atom_id res chain seq x y z
N TRP A 1 -1.93 -18.36 -3.45
CA TRP A 1 -2.66 -17.71 -2.35
C TRP A 1 -3.41 -18.71 -1.48
N HIS A 2 -4.21 -19.61 -2.05
CA HIS A 2 -5.14 -20.46 -1.28
C HIS A 2 -4.73 -21.93 -1.34
N TRP A 3 -5.07 -22.67 -0.28
CA TRP A 3 -5.12 -24.14 -0.26
C TRP A 3 -6.34 -24.56 0.57
N SER A 4 -7.01 -25.63 0.17
CA SER A 4 -8.13 -26.22 0.90
C SER A 4 -7.97 -27.74 1.02
N PRO A 5 -8.28 -28.35 2.18
CA PRO A 5 -8.35 -29.82 2.30
C PRO A 5 -9.36 -30.48 1.35
N GLU A 6 -10.43 -29.77 0.98
CA GLU A 6 -11.50 -30.29 0.11
C GLU A 6 -11.26 -29.95 -1.37
N TYR A 7 -10.88 -28.70 -1.64
CA TYR A 7 -10.77 -28.17 -3.01
C TYR A 7 -9.34 -28.12 -3.53
N ALA A 8 -8.34 -28.53 -2.74
CA ALA A 8 -6.93 -28.43 -3.03
C ALA A 8 -6.55 -27.03 -3.56
N TRP A 9 -6.25 -26.93 -4.86
CA TRP A 9 -5.76 -25.72 -5.52
C TRP A 9 -6.76 -25.08 -6.49
N GLN A 10 -8.05 -25.46 -6.45
CA GLN A 10 -9.05 -24.98 -7.42
C GLN A 10 -9.20 -23.45 -7.51
N MET A 11 -8.92 -22.72 -6.42
CA MET A 11 -8.87 -21.25 -6.44
C MET A 11 -7.83 -20.69 -7.41
N ASN A 12 -6.79 -21.47 -7.75
CA ASN A 12 -5.81 -21.21 -8.80
C ASN A 12 -5.29 -19.75 -8.86
N PHE A 13 -4.84 -19.25 -7.71
CA PHE A 13 -4.34 -17.87 -7.60
C PHE A 13 -2.84 -17.87 -7.29
N PRO A 14 -1.96 -17.91 -8.31
CA PRO A 14 -0.54 -17.64 -8.14
C PRO A 14 -0.33 -16.15 -7.84
N VAL A 15 0.55 -15.81 -6.88
CA VAL A 15 0.73 -14.43 -6.40
C VAL A 15 1.88 -13.75 -7.15
N GLY A 16 1.60 -13.21 -8.34
CA GLY A 16 2.54 -12.36 -9.08
C GLY A 16 2.53 -10.91 -8.57
N GLY A 17 3.68 -10.24 -8.60
CA GLY A 17 3.81 -8.82 -8.24
C GLY A 17 3.70 -7.89 -9.46
N TYR A 18 3.57 -6.58 -9.28
CA TYR A 18 3.58 -5.90 -8.00
C TYR A 18 2.16 -5.70 -7.47
N ASN A 19 1.92 -6.07 -6.21
CA ASN A 19 0.68 -5.79 -5.48
C ASN A 19 0.96 -5.70 -3.97
N GLU A 20 -0.05 -5.77 -3.11
CA GLU A 20 0.08 -5.65 -1.65
C GLU A 20 0.85 -6.79 -0.96
N CYS A 21 1.26 -7.85 -1.69
CA CYS A 21 1.70 -9.13 -1.11
C CYS A 21 3.21 -9.36 -1.04
N LEU A 22 4.03 -8.33 -1.19
CA LEU A 22 5.48 -8.48 -1.07
C LEU A 22 5.90 -9.20 0.22
N ILE A 23 5.27 -8.87 1.35
CA ILE A 23 5.59 -9.43 2.66
C ILE A 23 5.36 -10.94 2.74
N LEU A 24 4.46 -11.50 1.92
CA LEU A 24 4.25 -12.95 1.82
C LEU A 24 5.54 -13.65 1.42
N TYR A 25 6.23 -13.13 0.39
CA TYR A 25 7.47 -13.69 -0.12
C TYR A 25 8.64 -13.49 0.83
N ILE A 26 8.70 -12.34 1.50
CA ILE A 26 9.74 -12.05 2.51
C ILE A 26 9.60 -13.03 3.68
N LEU A 27 8.42 -13.15 4.28
CA LEU A 27 8.18 -14.06 5.39
C LEU A 27 8.41 -15.53 4.99
N ALA A 28 8.00 -15.92 3.77
CA ALA A 28 8.26 -17.25 3.25
C ALA A 28 9.77 -17.53 3.09
N ALA A 29 10.57 -16.54 2.72
CA ALA A 29 12.04 -16.69 2.64
C ALA A 29 12.70 -16.67 4.03
N SER A 30 12.09 -15.96 4.99
CA SER A 30 12.52 -15.84 6.38
C SER A 30 12.24 -17.08 7.23
N SER A 31 11.29 -17.95 6.85
CA SER A 31 10.90 -19.11 7.66
C SER A 31 12.12 -19.98 8.01
N PRO A 32 12.39 -20.24 9.31
CA PRO A 32 13.51 -21.09 9.71
C PRO A 32 13.25 -22.59 9.49
N THR A 33 12.00 -22.97 9.18
CA THR A 33 11.56 -24.37 9.07
C THR A 33 11.03 -24.75 7.69
N HIS A 34 10.36 -23.82 7.00
CA HIS A 34 9.76 -24.04 5.69
C HIS A 34 10.12 -22.95 4.67
N PRO A 35 11.41 -22.61 4.48
CA PRO A 35 11.78 -21.51 3.63
C PRO A 35 11.61 -21.83 2.14
N ILE A 36 11.12 -20.85 1.37
CA ILE A 36 11.16 -20.91 -0.09
C ILE A 36 12.60 -20.72 -0.61
N SER A 37 12.87 -21.18 -1.83
CA SER A 37 14.10 -20.80 -2.55
C SER A 37 13.94 -19.42 -3.19
N LYS A 38 15.05 -18.72 -3.46
CA LYS A 38 15.03 -17.42 -4.17
C LYS A 38 14.31 -17.49 -5.52
N ASN A 39 14.41 -18.62 -6.21
CA ASN A 39 13.75 -18.84 -7.49
C ASN A 39 12.21 -18.72 -7.42
N VAL A 40 11.59 -18.99 -6.27
CA VAL A 40 10.14 -18.78 -6.07
C VAL A 40 9.80 -17.29 -6.12
N TYR A 41 10.64 -16.43 -5.53
CA TYR A 41 10.51 -14.97 -5.62
C TYR A 41 10.80 -14.47 -7.03
N ASP A 42 11.92 -14.87 -7.63
CA ASP A 42 12.33 -14.34 -8.94
C ASP A 42 11.36 -14.72 -10.07
N LYS A 43 10.88 -15.98 -10.09
CA LYS A 43 9.98 -16.46 -11.14
C LYS A 43 8.51 -16.18 -10.86
N GLY A 44 8.11 -16.25 -9.59
CA GLY A 44 6.72 -16.06 -9.18
C GLY A 44 6.42 -14.57 -8.99
N TRP A 45 6.96 -13.97 -7.92
CA TRP A 45 6.70 -12.58 -7.59
C TRP A 45 7.21 -11.61 -8.66
N ALA A 46 8.50 -11.70 -8.98
CA ALA A 46 9.15 -10.77 -9.90
C ALA A 46 8.93 -11.10 -11.37
N ARG A 47 8.22 -12.20 -11.68
CA ARG A 47 7.85 -12.62 -13.04
C ARG A 47 9.05 -12.66 -14.01
N ASN A 48 10.18 -13.21 -13.55
CA ASN A 48 11.46 -13.21 -14.28
C ASN A 48 11.91 -11.81 -14.72
N GLY A 49 11.71 -10.81 -13.85
CA GLY A 49 12.05 -9.41 -14.11
C GLY A 49 10.96 -8.63 -14.85
N ALA A 50 9.87 -9.24 -15.31
CA ALA A 50 8.78 -8.48 -15.93
C ALA A 50 8.11 -7.48 -14.98
N ILE A 51 8.28 -7.64 -13.67
CA ILE A 51 7.83 -6.68 -12.65
C ILE A 51 8.44 -5.28 -12.80
N THR A 52 9.58 -5.13 -13.48
CA THR A 52 10.26 -3.83 -13.66
C THR A 52 9.74 -3.02 -14.85
N LYS A 53 8.72 -3.51 -15.58
CA LYS A 53 8.11 -2.82 -16.73
C LYS A 53 7.20 -1.68 -16.27
N ASP A 54 7.79 -0.68 -15.63
CA ASP A 54 7.08 0.46 -15.09
C ASP A 54 6.54 1.41 -16.17
N THR A 55 5.82 2.45 -15.75
CA THR A 55 5.33 3.53 -16.60
C THR A 55 5.52 4.87 -15.91
N VAL A 56 5.19 5.97 -16.57
CA VAL A 56 5.17 7.32 -15.99
C VAL A 56 3.75 7.81 -15.91
N PHE A 57 3.32 8.24 -14.72
CA PHE A 57 1.98 8.81 -14.50
C PHE A 57 2.08 10.03 -13.59
N TYR A 58 1.39 11.13 -13.94
CA TYR A 58 1.53 12.43 -13.27
C TYR A 58 3.00 12.90 -13.10
N GLY A 59 3.84 12.58 -14.10
CA GLY A 59 5.27 12.93 -14.14
C GLY A 59 6.16 12.13 -13.18
N LEU A 60 5.68 11.01 -12.63
CA LEU A 60 6.44 10.15 -11.71
C LEU A 60 6.53 8.73 -12.28
N PRO A 61 7.70 8.08 -12.24
CA PRO A 61 7.81 6.67 -12.59
C PRO A 61 7.10 5.81 -11.54
N THR A 62 6.37 4.79 -11.98
CA THR A 62 5.70 3.85 -11.09
C THR A 62 6.66 2.86 -10.46
N VAL A 63 7.93 2.81 -10.89
CA VAL A 63 9.05 1.97 -10.41
C VAL A 63 8.85 0.48 -10.67
N LEU A 64 7.65 -0.04 -10.47
CA LEU A 64 7.25 -1.39 -10.80
C LEU A 64 5.92 -1.38 -11.58
N ASP A 65 5.72 -2.47 -12.32
CA ASP A 65 4.45 -2.83 -12.94
C ASP A 65 3.46 -3.34 -11.88
N HIS A 66 2.49 -2.48 -11.56
CA HIS A 66 1.42 -2.76 -10.59
C HIS A 66 0.39 -3.76 -11.13
N TYR A 67 0.31 -4.01 -12.43
CA TYR A 67 -0.67 -4.95 -12.96
C TYR A 67 -0.14 -5.72 -14.15
N GLU A 68 0.12 -7.00 -13.91
CA GLU A 68 0.49 -7.93 -14.98
C GLU A 68 -0.57 -8.03 -16.10
N HIS A 69 -1.84 -7.82 -15.76
CA HIS A 69 -2.98 -8.08 -16.65
C HIS A 69 -3.91 -6.88 -16.84
N ASP A 70 -3.53 -5.70 -16.36
CA ASP A 70 -4.30 -4.46 -16.48
C ASP A 70 -3.39 -3.33 -16.98
N LYS A 71 -3.98 -2.28 -17.56
CA LYS A 71 -3.29 -1.04 -17.96
C LYS A 71 -3.35 0.04 -16.90
N SER A 72 -3.94 -0.23 -15.74
CA SER A 72 -3.93 0.66 -14.58
C SER A 72 -2.49 1.10 -14.27
N PRO A 73 -2.17 2.40 -14.24
CA PRO A 73 -0.81 2.85 -13.98
C PRO A 73 -0.35 2.54 -12.55
N VAL A 74 -1.28 2.55 -11.58
CA VAL A 74 -1.02 2.22 -10.17
C VAL A 74 -2.22 1.48 -9.58
N GLY A 75 -1.96 0.65 -8.56
CA GLY A 75 -3.01 0.00 -7.76
C GLY A 75 -3.65 0.92 -6.72
N PRO A 76 -4.67 0.44 -6.00
CA PRO A 76 -5.23 1.09 -4.82
C PRO A 76 -4.14 1.36 -3.79
N LEU A 77 -4.25 2.47 -3.06
CA LEU A 77 -3.10 2.98 -2.30
C LEU A 77 -2.66 2.10 -1.13
N PHE A 78 -3.52 1.18 -0.64
CA PHE A 78 -3.15 0.21 0.39
C PHE A 78 -2.00 -0.72 0.00
N TRP A 79 -1.68 -0.85 -1.28
CA TRP A 79 -0.52 -1.59 -1.77
C TRP A 79 0.81 -0.98 -1.30
N ALA A 80 0.85 0.32 -1.07
CA ALA A 80 1.98 1.01 -0.44
C ALA A 80 1.98 0.89 1.10
N HIS A 81 1.01 0.20 1.71
CA HIS A 81 0.83 0.15 3.17
C HIS A 81 1.02 -1.25 3.75
N TYR A 82 0.26 -2.25 3.30
CA TYR A 82 0.10 -3.50 4.05
C TYR A 82 1.41 -4.28 4.23
N SER A 83 2.16 -4.45 3.14
CA SER A 83 3.47 -5.10 3.20
C SER A 83 4.52 -4.29 3.96
N TYR A 84 4.24 -3.02 4.28
CA TYR A 84 5.20 -2.05 4.83
C TYR A 84 4.84 -1.57 6.24
N LEU A 85 3.90 -2.23 6.92
CA LEU A 85 3.55 -1.90 8.31
C LEU A 85 4.70 -2.25 9.27
N GLY A 86 5.42 -3.35 9.00
CA GLY A 86 6.62 -3.78 9.73
C GLY A 86 7.88 -3.74 8.88
N LEU A 87 7.82 -4.14 7.61
CA LEU A 87 8.96 -4.01 6.71
C LEU A 87 9.22 -2.53 6.42
N ASP A 88 10.37 -2.01 6.85
CA ASP A 88 10.73 -0.61 6.62
C ASP A 88 11.16 -0.39 5.16
N PRO A 89 10.43 0.40 4.36
CA PRO A 89 10.84 0.69 2.99
C PRO A 89 12.00 1.69 2.90
N LYS A 90 12.38 2.40 3.97
CA LYS A 90 13.45 3.41 3.93
C LYS A 90 14.81 2.77 3.64
N GLY A 91 15.34 3.07 2.46
CA GLY A 91 16.60 2.48 1.98
C GLY A 91 16.49 0.98 1.67
N LEU A 92 15.28 0.42 1.65
CA LEU A 92 15.03 -0.95 1.21
C LEU A 92 15.10 -1.01 -0.31
N LYS A 93 16.00 -1.84 -0.82
CA LYS A 93 16.17 -2.06 -2.27
C LYS A 93 16.42 -3.53 -2.54
N ASP A 94 16.04 -3.98 -3.72
CA ASP A 94 16.51 -5.26 -4.27
C ASP A 94 16.93 -5.06 -5.74
N GLN A 95 17.10 -6.14 -6.48
CA GLN A 95 17.44 -6.09 -7.90
C GLN A 95 16.35 -5.48 -8.82
N TYR A 96 15.14 -5.23 -8.30
CA TYR A 96 13.99 -4.79 -9.08
C TYR A 96 13.54 -3.37 -8.73
N ALA A 97 13.66 -2.92 -7.47
CA ALA A 97 13.14 -1.62 -7.06
C ALA A 97 13.90 -0.93 -5.92
N ASP A 98 13.76 0.40 -5.87
CA ASP A 98 13.84 1.19 -4.63
C ASP A 98 12.43 1.32 -4.06
N TYR A 99 12.16 0.64 -2.93
CA TYR A 99 10.81 0.53 -2.37
C TYR A 99 10.33 1.81 -1.70
N TRP A 100 11.26 2.66 -1.22
CA TRP A 100 10.90 3.99 -0.72
C TRP A 100 10.40 4.86 -1.87
N GLN A 101 11.10 4.85 -3.00
CA GLN A 101 10.71 5.59 -4.19
C GLN A 101 9.39 5.08 -4.77
N LEU A 102 9.22 3.76 -4.87
CA LEU A 102 7.99 3.09 -5.32
C LEU A 102 6.76 3.59 -4.53
N ASN A 103 6.81 3.46 -3.21
CA ASN A 103 5.67 3.82 -2.35
C ASN A 103 5.41 5.33 -2.32
N THR A 104 6.49 6.14 -2.31
CA THR A 104 6.37 7.60 -2.34
C THR A 104 5.76 8.09 -3.64
N ASN A 105 6.19 7.53 -4.77
CA ASN A 105 5.63 7.87 -6.07
C ASN A 105 4.17 7.45 -6.17
N GLN A 106 3.80 6.24 -5.70
CA GLN A 106 2.40 5.80 -5.70
C GLN A 106 1.50 6.75 -4.88
N ALA A 107 1.91 7.14 -3.68
CA ALA A 107 1.16 8.09 -2.85
C ALA A 107 1.04 9.47 -3.50
N LEU A 108 2.13 10.00 -4.07
CA LEU A 108 2.12 11.28 -4.77
C LEU A 108 1.29 11.27 -6.05
N ILE A 109 1.27 10.15 -6.78
CA ILE A 109 0.41 9.96 -7.96
C ILE A 109 -1.07 10.05 -7.55
N HIS A 110 -1.48 9.33 -6.50
CA HIS A 110 -2.84 9.40 -5.97
C HIS A 110 -3.20 10.80 -5.50
N TYR A 111 -2.28 11.48 -4.78
CA TYR A 111 -2.47 12.87 -4.38
C TYR A 111 -2.66 13.79 -5.59
N LYS A 112 -1.75 13.75 -6.57
CA LYS A 112 -1.81 14.59 -7.77
C LYS A 112 -3.07 14.34 -8.59
N TYR A 113 -3.50 13.09 -8.73
CA TYR A 113 -4.75 12.73 -9.39
C TYR A 113 -5.97 13.37 -8.69
N CYS A 114 -6.07 13.26 -7.36
CA CYS A 114 -7.17 13.89 -6.62
C CYS A 114 -7.12 15.43 -6.66
N VAL A 115 -5.92 16.03 -6.77
CA VAL A 115 -5.77 17.48 -6.95
C VAL A 115 -6.20 17.93 -8.34
N ASP A 116 -5.83 17.18 -9.37
CA ASP A 116 -6.22 17.44 -10.76
C ASP A 116 -7.74 17.25 -10.96
N ASN A 117 -8.31 16.23 -10.31
CA ASN A 117 -9.73 15.93 -10.26
C ASN A 117 -10.38 15.91 -11.67
N PRO A 118 -9.97 14.98 -12.55
CA PRO A 118 -10.40 14.96 -13.95
C PRO A 118 -11.90 14.70 -14.13
N HIS A 119 -12.56 14.12 -13.12
CA HIS A 119 -14.01 13.92 -13.10
C HIS A 119 -14.79 15.04 -12.41
N HIS A 120 -14.10 16.07 -11.91
CA HIS A 120 -14.69 17.21 -11.21
C HIS A 120 -15.57 16.82 -10.02
N TYR A 121 -15.24 15.74 -9.30
CA TYR A 121 -15.97 15.31 -8.12
C TYR A 121 -15.90 16.37 -7.02
N LYS A 122 -17.04 16.64 -6.38
CA LYS A 122 -17.10 17.61 -5.29
C LYS A 122 -16.15 17.23 -4.15
N GLY A 123 -15.37 18.22 -3.72
CA GLY A 123 -14.52 18.17 -2.54
C GLY A 123 -13.12 17.62 -2.77
N TYR A 124 -12.86 16.92 -3.88
CA TYR A 124 -11.52 16.46 -4.24
C TYR A 124 -10.56 17.66 -4.34
N GLY A 125 -9.34 17.50 -3.83
CA GLY A 125 -8.33 18.54 -3.89
C GLY A 125 -7.19 18.35 -2.91
N ALA A 126 -6.40 19.40 -2.72
CA ALA A 126 -5.19 19.36 -1.91
C ALA A 126 -5.41 18.99 -0.43
N ASP A 127 -6.63 19.21 0.08
CA ASP A 127 -7.04 18.92 1.46
C ASP A 127 -7.89 17.65 1.58
N CYS A 128 -8.36 17.07 0.47
CA CYS A 128 -9.28 15.93 0.46
C CYS A 128 -8.92 14.99 -0.70
N TRP A 129 -8.12 13.96 -0.39
CA TRP A 129 -7.53 13.05 -1.37
C TRP A 129 -7.39 11.64 -0.80
N GLY A 130 -7.10 10.68 -1.67
CA GLY A 130 -6.78 9.31 -1.28
C GLY A 130 -7.84 8.31 -1.79
N LEU A 131 -7.42 7.48 -2.75
CA LEU A 131 -8.23 6.42 -3.33
C LEU A 131 -7.65 5.07 -2.93
N THR A 132 -8.47 4.20 -2.36
CA THR A 132 -8.07 2.83 -2.06
C THR A 132 -9.28 1.91 -2.01
N SER A 133 -9.06 0.61 -1.95
CA SER A 133 -10.13 -0.35 -1.76
C SER A 133 -10.85 -0.10 -0.43
N SER A 134 -12.18 0.07 -0.46
CA SER A 134 -12.99 0.38 0.72
C SER A 134 -14.48 0.13 0.43
N TYR A 135 -15.35 0.37 1.41
CA TYR A 135 -16.76 0.58 1.12
C TYR A 135 -16.95 1.65 0.05
N SER A 136 -17.99 1.48 -0.76
CA SER A 136 -18.37 2.36 -1.84
C SER A 136 -19.90 2.52 -1.86
N ILE A 137 -20.39 3.48 -2.64
CA ILE A 137 -21.82 3.81 -2.75
C ILE A 137 -22.65 2.55 -3.05
N ASN A 138 -22.13 1.67 -3.92
CA ASN A 138 -22.77 0.43 -4.35
C ASN A 138 -22.03 -0.83 -3.83
N GLY A 139 -21.62 -0.82 -2.55
CA GLY A 139 -21.00 -1.99 -1.90
C GLY A 139 -19.54 -1.77 -1.55
N TYR A 140 -18.63 -2.41 -2.28
CA TYR A 140 -17.18 -2.34 -2.07
C TYR A 140 -16.47 -2.27 -3.43
N ALA A 141 -15.43 -1.45 -3.55
CA ALA A 141 -14.70 -1.29 -4.81
C ALA A 141 -13.21 -1.00 -4.55
N GLY A 142 -12.36 -1.42 -5.48
CA GLY A 142 -10.92 -1.16 -5.46
C GLY A 142 -10.58 0.21 -6.06
N HIS A 143 -10.95 1.29 -5.37
CA HIS A 143 -10.76 2.66 -5.87
C HIS A 143 -9.28 2.97 -6.10
N ARG A 144 -9.02 3.57 -7.26
CA ARG A 144 -7.68 3.98 -7.73
C ARG A 144 -7.86 5.00 -8.87
N PRO A 145 -6.82 5.71 -9.33
CA PRO A 145 -6.95 6.78 -10.31
C PRO A 145 -7.73 6.43 -11.60
N ASP A 146 -7.65 5.20 -12.08
CA ASP A 146 -8.39 4.74 -13.27
C ASP A 146 -9.72 4.04 -12.95
N MET A 147 -10.02 3.83 -11.67
CA MET A 147 -11.28 3.32 -11.14
C MET A 147 -11.80 4.25 -10.03
N ASP A 148 -11.93 5.53 -10.36
CA ASP A 148 -12.42 6.56 -9.46
C ASP A 148 -13.95 6.64 -9.51
N LEU A 149 -14.59 6.43 -8.37
CA LEU A 149 -16.05 6.45 -8.22
C LEU A 149 -16.53 7.67 -7.42
N GLY A 150 -15.67 8.67 -7.21
CA GLY A 150 -15.96 9.85 -6.40
C GLY A 150 -16.04 9.53 -4.90
N VAL A 151 -15.30 8.51 -4.45
CA VAL A 151 -15.24 8.04 -3.06
C VAL A 151 -13.83 8.25 -2.51
N ILE A 152 -13.72 8.96 -1.39
CA ILE A 152 -12.47 9.14 -0.64
C ILE A 152 -12.48 8.20 0.55
N SER A 153 -11.36 7.54 0.78
CA SER A 153 -11.18 6.58 1.87
C SER A 153 -10.05 7.07 2.78
N PRO A 154 -10.32 7.52 4.02
CA PRO A 154 -9.34 8.17 4.87
C PRO A 154 -8.02 7.41 5.06
N THR A 155 -8.06 6.07 5.10
CA THR A 155 -6.86 5.26 5.25
C THR A 155 -5.83 5.49 4.16
N ALA A 156 -6.25 5.78 2.92
CA ALA A 156 -5.36 6.04 1.79
C ALA A 156 -4.39 7.19 2.08
N ALA A 157 -4.92 8.36 2.45
CA ALA A 157 -4.11 9.53 2.75
C ALA A 157 -3.41 9.40 4.12
N ILE A 158 -4.10 8.92 5.15
CA ILE A 158 -3.58 8.88 6.52
C ILE A 158 -2.44 7.87 6.65
N ALA A 159 -2.59 6.65 6.14
CA ALA A 159 -1.55 5.64 6.21
C ALA A 159 -0.35 5.94 5.28
N SER A 160 -0.50 6.88 4.35
CA SER A 160 0.60 7.38 3.52
C SER A 160 1.46 8.45 4.20
N ILE A 161 1.18 8.81 5.47
CA ILE A 161 1.90 9.88 6.19
C ILE A 161 3.43 9.74 6.21
N PRO A 162 4.07 8.54 6.22
CA PRO A 162 5.53 8.50 6.15
C PRO A 162 6.09 8.95 4.79
N TYR A 163 5.30 8.79 3.72
CA TYR A 163 5.70 9.10 2.35
C TYR A 163 5.35 10.54 1.95
N THR A 164 4.17 11.02 2.36
CA THR A 164 3.61 12.32 2.00
C THR A 164 3.16 13.09 3.25
N PRO A 165 4.06 13.40 4.20
CA PRO A 165 3.66 13.91 5.52
C PRO A 165 2.91 15.24 5.45
N LYS A 166 3.22 16.12 4.50
CA LYS A 166 2.56 17.41 4.36
C LYS A 166 1.12 17.26 3.83
N GLU A 167 0.95 16.44 2.80
CA GLU A 167 -0.33 16.14 2.14
C GLU A 167 -1.26 15.36 3.08
N SER A 168 -0.73 14.33 3.75
CA SER A 168 -1.48 13.53 4.72
C SER A 168 -1.90 14.35 5.94
N MET A 169 -1.02 15.22 6.46
CA MET A 169 -1.39 16.09 7.58
C MET A 169 -2.42 17.16 7.19
N ARG A 170 -2.42 17.66 5.95
CA ARG A 170 -3.50 18.52 5.45
C ARG A 170 -4.83 17.78 5.45
N PHE A 171 -4.85 16.56 4.92
CA PHE A 171 -6.04 15.71 4.94
C PHE A 171 -6.57 15.43 6.36
N ILE A 172 -5.69 15.06 7.29
CA ILE A 172 -6.05 14.83 8.70
C ILE A 172 -6.67 16.09 9.31
N ARG A 173 -6.05 17.26 9.11
CA ARG A 173 -6.60 18.53 9.62
C ARG A 173 -7.94 18.86 9.00
N TYR A 174 -8.10 18.70 7.69
CA TYR A 174 -9.36 18.90 7.01
C TYR A 174 -10.46 18.02 7.59
N LEU A 175 -10.18 16.72 7.75
CA LEU A 175 -11.14 15.77 8.28
C LEU A 175 -11.60 16.14 9.70
N TYR A 176 -10.67 16.46 10.60
CA TYR A 176 -10.99 16.75 12.00
C TYR A 176 -11.45 18.18 12.29
N THR A 177 -11.31 19.13 11.34
CA THR A 177 -11.69 20.55 11.56
C THR A 177 -12.77 21.07 10.62
N LYS A 178 -13.00 20.40 9.48
CA LYS A 178 -13.98 20.80 8.45
C LYS A 178 -14.99 19.71 8.12
N GLN A 179 -14.71 18.45 8.46
CA GLN A 179 -15.57 17.29 8.18
C GLN A 179 -15.68 16.37 9.41
N ASP A 180 -15.78 16.95 10.60
CA ASP A 180 -15.81 16.21 11.88
C ASP A 180 -16.99 15.24 11.98
N SER A 181 -18.07 15.47 11.23
CA SER A 181 -19.18 14.51 11.06
C SER A 181 -18.78 13.16 10.45
N LEU A 182 -17.60 13.07 9.83
CA LEU A 182 -17.04 11.82 9.30
C LEU A 182 -16.21 11.05 10.34
N ILE A 183 -16.06 11.59 11.55
CA ILE A 183 -15.34 10.97 12.66
C ILE A 183 -16.35 10.35 13.62
N GLY A 184 -16.24 9.04 13.83
CA GLY A 184 -16.99 8.35 14.86
C GLY A 184 -16.11 7.87 16.01
N LYS A 185 -16.66 6.95 16.81
CA LYS A 185 -16.03 6.39 18.01
C LYS A 185 -14.62 5.81 17.77
N TYR A 186 -14.34 5.26 16.59
CA TYR A 186 -13.08 4.59 16.28
C TYR A 186 -12.20 5.36 15.29
N GLY A 187 -12.40 6.69 15.22
CA GLY A 187 -11.73 7.55 14.26
C GLY A 187 -12.59 7.78 13.01
N PRO A 188 -11.95 8.06 11.85
CA PRO A 188 -12.66 8.24 10.58
C PRO A 188 -13.50 7.01 10.23
N TYR A 189 -14.68 7.23 9.66
CA TYR A 189 -15.39 6.18 8.95
C TYR A 189 -14.62 5.74 7.68
N ASP A 190 -14.95 4.55 7.21
CA ASP A 190 -14.23 3.83 6.15
C ASP A 190 -14.05 4.62 4.85
N ALA A 191 -15.13 5.25 4.39
CA ALA A 191 -15.16 5.99 3.13
C ALA A 191 -16.35 6.96 3.06
N PHE A 192 -16.24 7.96 2.19
CA PHE A 192 -17.29 8.94 1.95
C PHE A 192 -17.25 9.49 0.51
N SER A 193 -18.38 10.05 0.05
CA SER A 193 -18.49 10.81 -1.19
C SER A 193 -19.24 12.10 -0.92
N LEU A 194 -18.56 13.25 -1.01
CA LEU A 194 -19.21 14.56 -0.85
C LEU A 194 -20.10 14.90 -2.05
N GLU A 195 -19.76 14.39 -3.22
CA GLU A 195 -20.57 14.49 -4.44
C GLU A 195 -21.95 13.84 -4.25
N LYS A 196 -21.95 12.59 -3.81
CA LYS A 196 -23.19 11.83 -3.59
C LYS A 196 -23.83 12.05 -2.23
N LYS A 197 -23.23 12.91 -1.38
CA LYS A 197 -23.63 13.13 0.02
C LYS A 197 -23.74 11.80 0.79
N TRP A 198 -22.77 10.92 0.57
CA TRP A 198 -22.78 9.56 1.07
C TRP A 198 -21.63 9.36 2.07
N THR A 199 -21.96 8.75 3.19
CA THR A 199 -21.01 8.18 4.15
C THR A 199 -21.73 7.02 4.82
N LEU A 200 -20.98 5.99 5.18
CA LEU A 200 -21.51 4.86 5.93
C LEU A 200 -20.81 4.84 7.29
N PRO A 201 -21.53 4.89 8.44
CA PRO A 201 -20.91 4.93 9.75
C PRO A 201 -20.38 3.54 10.16
N ARG A 202 -19.44 3.03 9.38
CA ARG A 202 -18.81 1.71 9.48
C ARG A 202 -17.29 1.85 9.37
N TYR A 203 -16.62 0.78 9.77
CA TYR A 203 -15.18 0.66 9.80
C TYR A 203 -14.79 -0.72 9.30
N LEU A 204 -13.68 -0.82 8.57
CA LEU A 204 -13.01 -2.07 8.27
C LEU A 204 -11.69 -2.15 9.03
N ALA A 205 -11.38 -3.31 9.62
CA ALA A 205 -10.13 -3.49 10.35
C ALA A 205 -8.90 -3.25 9.46
N ILE A 206 -8.98 -3.66 8.19
CA ILE A 206 -7.90 -3.51 7.20
C ILE A 206 -7.67 -2.05 6.79
N ASP A 207 -8.64 -1.17 7.03
CA ASP A 207 -8.52 0.27 6.75
C ASP A 207 -8.20 1.06 8.02
N GLN A 208 -8.76 0.67 9.16
CA GLN A 208 -8.43 1.29 10.45
C GLN A 208 -7.03 0.91 10.95
N GLY A 209 -6.55 -0.30 10.71
CA GLY A 209 -5.28 -0.80 11.23
C GLY A 209 -4.03 -0.06 10.72
N PRO A 210 -3.89 0.18 9.40
CA PRO A 210 -2.73 0.88 8.85
C PRO A 210 -2.57 2.31 9.36
N MET A 211 -3.67 3.04 9.61
CA MET A 211 -3.63 4.45 10.00
C MET A 211 -2.76 4.71 11.25
N PRO A 212 -3.06 4.15 12.45
CA PRO A 212 -2.26 4.37 13.64
C PRO A 212 -0.86 3.77 13.51
N VAL A 213 -0.71 2.62 12.83
CA VAL A 213 0.60 1.97 12.64
C VAL A 213 1.54 2.87 11.82
N MET A 214 1.07 3.40 10.70
CA MET A 214 1.87 4.25 9.83
C MET A 214 2.08 5.65 10.41
N ILE A 215 1.13 6.18 11.19
CA ILE A 215 1.35 7.38 12.01
C ILE A 215 2.50 7.14 12.99
N GLU A 216 2.50 6.01 13.70
CA GLU A 216 3.55 5.72 14.69
C GLU A 216 4.90 5.44 14.02
N ASN A 217 4.92 4.73 12.89
CA ASN A 217 6.13 4.56 12.09
C ASN A 217 6.69 5.88 11.57
N TYR A 218 5.83 6.83 11.19
CA TYR A 218 6.26 8.19 10.83
C TYR A 218 6.89 8.92 12.03
N ARG A 219 6.29 8.81 13.23
CA ARG A 219 6.73 9.53 14.43
C ARG A 219 8.01 8.97 15.04
N THR A 220 8.12 7.65 15.16
CA THR A 220 9.17 6.98 15.95
C THR A 220 9.79 5.79 15.22
N GLY A 221 9.18 5.31 14.14
CA GLY A 221 9.62 4.08 13.46
C GLY A 221 9.38 2.82 14.27
N LEU A 222 8.49 2.84 15.28
CA LEU A 222 8.36 1.75 16.26
C LEU A 222 8.17 0.36 15.63
N LEU A 223 7.19 0.18 14.75
CA LEU A 223 6.87 -1.13 14.19
C LEU A 223 7.91 -1.57 13.16
N TRP A 224 8.47 -0.62 12.42
CA TRP A 224 9.64 -0.82 11.57
C TRP A 224 10.84 -1.34 12.35
N ASN A 225 11.22 -0.66 13.43
CA ASN A 225 12.35 -1.06 14.27
C ASN A 225 12.14 -2.46 14.86
N LEU A 226 10.92 -2.74 15.35
CA LEU A 226 10.60 -4.05 15.92
C LEU A 226 10.70 -5.16 14.87
N PHE A 227 10.00 -5.04 13.76
CA PHE A 227 9.97 -6.09 12.73
C PHE A 227 11.35 -6.29 12.07
N MET A 228 12.06 -5.21 11.75
CA MET A 228 13.37 -5.29 11.11
C MET A 228 14.49 -5.79 12.05
N SER A 229 14.26 -5.77 13.37
CA SER A 229 15.20 -6.35 14.35
C SER A 229 15.18 -7.88 14.37
N ASP A 230 14.17 -8.52 13.77
CA ASP A 230 14.04 -9.97 13.75
C ASP A 230 15.14 -10.62 12.87
N PRO A 231 15.94 -11.55 13.43
CA PRO A 231 17.07 -12.15 12.71
C PRO A 231 16.63 -13.02 11.52
N ASP A 232 15.44 -13.62 11.55
CA ASP A 232 14.92 -14.44 10.47
C ASP A 232 14.37 -13.56 9.34
N VAL A 233 13.78 -12.40 9.66
CA VAL A 233 13.48 -11.35 8.66
C VAL A 233 14.75 -10.93 7.94
N GLN A 234 15.83 -10.61 8.67
CA GLN A 234 17.10 -10.20 8.06
C GLN A 234 17.71 -11.29 7.17
N LYS A 235 17.69 -12.56 7.60
CA LYS A 235 18.14 -13.69 6.76
C LYS A 235 17.31 -13.84 5.50
N GLY A 236 15.98 -13.71 5.59
CA GLY A 236 15.08 -13.79 4.44
C GLY A 236 15.34 -12.68 3.42
N LEU A 237 15.53 -11.44 3.89
CA LEU A 237 15.92 -10.31 3.05
C LEU A 237 17.26 -10.56 2.34
N LYS A 238 18.29 -10.97 3.07
CA LYS A 238 19.60 -11.34 2.49
C LYS A 238 19.45 -12.45 1.44
N LYS A 239 18.66 -13.49 1.73
CA LYS A 239 18.39 -14.62 0.81
C LYS A 239 17.71 -14.20 -0.49
N LEU A 240 16.90 -13.14 -0.45
CA LEU A 240 16.23 -12.57 -1.62
C LEU A 240 17.04 -11.44 -2.29
N ASN A 241 18.27 -11.20 -1.86
CA ASN A 241 19.17 -10.12 -2.30
C ASN A 241 18.62 -8.71 -2.06
N PHE A 242 17.90 -8.51 -0.96
CA PHE A 242 17.55 -7.17 -0.50
C PHE A 242 18.72 -6.52 0.24
N THR A 243 18.81 -5.20 0.11
CA THR A 243 19.65 -4.31 0.91
C THR A 243 18.77 -3.37 1.71
N SER A 244 19.18 -3.04 2.93
CA SER A 244 18.50 -2.11 3.83
C SER A 244 19.52 -1.58 4.86
N PRO A 245 19.36 -0.36 5.41
CA PRO A 245 20.32 0.20 6.38
C PRO A 245 20.59 -0.67 7.62
N ILE A 246 19.64 -1.53 8.00
CA ILE A 246 19.76 -2.40 9.18
C ILE A 246 20.41 -3.76 8.87
N LEU A 247 20.52 -4.13 7.59
CA LEU A 247 21.21 -5.35 7.19
C LEU A 247 22.72 -5.10 7.28
N LYS A 248 23.33 -5.59 8.35
CA LYS A 248 24.79 -5.65 8.43
C LYS A 248 25.30 -6.62 7.36
N ASN A 249 26.25 -6.17 6.55
CA ASN A 249 27.04 -7.09 5.75
C ASN A 249 27.76 -8.03 6.73
N ASP A 250 27.68 -9.33 6.49
CA ASP A 250 28.51 -10.27 7.22
C ASP A 250 29.94 -9.99 6.76
N GLU A 251 30.73 -9.33 7.61
CA GLU A 251 32.20 -9.26 7.49
C GLU A 251 32.80 -10.65 7.79
#